data_AF-A0A5J4L7D2-F1
#
_entry.id   AF-A0A5J4L7D2-F1
#
_cell.length_a   1.000
_cell.length_b   1.000
_cell.length_c   1.000
_cell.angle_alpha   90.00
_cell.angle_beta   90.00
_cell.angle_gamma   90.00
#
_symmetry.space_group_name_H-M   'P 1'
#
loop_
_entity.id
_entity.type
_entity.pdbx_description
1 polymer ?
#
loop_
_entity_poly.entity_id
_entity_poly.type
_entity_poly.pdbx_seq_one_letter_code
_entity_poly.pdbx_strand_id
1 'polypeptide(L)'
;MKDSTRQRKKVIRGIEEAYGRQWVVEQMYRILARGKQGFDSLMMEMGRMVAEAIMYIDREETAGPEYKPFCPDIYKWASQPGSVYIADQKVRVERPRLRGRQGEIQLKSYKRMKEPDGFSEELLAKVLRGISCQKYAETVIEAAQAFGVSPSTVSRHIIEATEKQLKEFKERSLSDFRAFAIYLDTIHRAGEAFIIALGIDTEGKKMPLGFWQGATENHELCEELLADIERRGLKLTKRTIWVTDGGKGIIKALRDKFGKKLLHQRCTIHKDKNIQKHLAKRYRKEAHRRFKTALEQKSYEDAKEMLLEMEKWLRGINESAADSLLEAIEEILTLHRLKVPELLRKTLCSTNPIESMFSMVRDAEGNIKRYRNSRMKQRWLASVLLYCEKRFKRVNGYTSIPDVIRNIEALEETGETVKVAA
;
A
#
# COMPACT_ATOMS: atom_id res chain seq x y z
N MET A 1 -10.41 32.15 34.16
CA MET A 1 -11.76 31.54 34.26
C MET A 1 -12.90 32.56 34.08
N LYS A 2 -12.92 33.69 34.82
CA LYS A 2 -13.98 34.72 34.71
C LYS A 2 -14.09 35.36 33.32
N ASP A 3 -12.96 35.60 32.64
CA ASP A 3 -12.96 36.19 31.29
C ASP A 3 -13.60 35.28 30.24
N SER A 4 -13.37 33.96 30.35
CA SER A 4 -14.00 32.97 29.47
C SER A 4 -15.52 32.92 29.64
N THR A 5 -16.03 33.12 30.85
CA THR A 5 -17.47 33.17 31.13
C THR A 5 -18.09 34.45 30.59
N ARG A 6 -17.40 35.59 30.71
CA ARG A 6 -17.85 36.88 30.16
C ARG A 6 -17.91 36.83 28.62
N GLN A 7 -16.90 36.23 27.98
CA GLN A 7 -16.91 36.00 26.54
C GLN A 7 -18.06 35.09 26.10
N ARG A 8 -18.29 33.96 26.79
CA ARG A 8 -19.44 33.08 26.48
C ARG A 8 -20.78 33.80 26.57
N LYS A 9 -21.00 34.60 27.62
CA LYS A 9 -22.22 35.41 27.75
C LYS A 9 -22.38 36.44 26.63
N LYS A 10 -21.27 37.04 26.18
CA LYS A 10 -21.26 37.97 25.04
C LYS A 10 -21.61 37.28 23.72
N VAL A 11 -21.08 36.08 23.48
CA VAL A 11 -21.41 35.26 22.31
C VAL A 11 -22.88 34.86 22.31
N ILE A 12 -23.40 34.36 23.44
CA ILE A 12 -24.82 33.99 23.57
C ILE A 12 -25.71 35.19 23.24
N ARG A 13 -25.42 36.36 23.83
CA ARG A 13 -26.17 37.58 23.56
C ARG A 13 -26.11 37.99 22.09
N GLY A 14 -24.94 37.93 21.47
CA GLY A 14 -24.79 38.27 20.04
C GLY A 14 -25.56 37.32 19.11
N ILE A 15 -25.62 36.02 19.43
CA ILE A 15 -26.42 35.06 18.65
C ILE A 15 -27.92 35.31 18.88
N GLU A 16 -28.35 35.57 20.12
CA GLU A 16 -29.75 35.91 20.43
C GLU A 16 -30.18 37.22 19.73
N GLU A 17 -29.30 38.22 19.65
CA GLU A 17 -29.55 39.48 18.93
C GLU A 17 -29.65 39.27 17.41
N ALA A 18 -28.82 38.41 16.83
CA ALA A 18 -28.78 38.19 15.39
C ALA A 18 -29.88 37.26 14.85
N TYR A 19 -30.24 36.21 15.59
CA TYR A 19 -31.14 35.15 15.12
C TYR A 19 -32.38 34.95 16.00
N GLY A 20 -32.45 35.61 17.16
CA GLY A 20 -33.53 35.45 18.12
C GLY A 20 -33.37 34.23 19.03
N ARG A 21 -33.85 34.34 20.26
CA ARG A 21 -33.74 33.27 21.28
C ARG A 21 -34.49 31.99 20.89
N GLN A 22 -35.63 32.10 20.20
CA GLN A 22 -36.40 30.95 19.74
C GLN A 22 -35.61 30.08 18.75
N TRP A 23 -34.85 30.69 17.84
CA TRP A 23 -34.01 29.98 16.89
C TRP A 23 -32.91 29.17 17.60
N VAL A 24 -32.26 29.76 18.61
CA VAL A 24 -31.22 29.07 19.41
C VAL A 24 -31.79 27.85 20.12
N VAL A 25 -33.00 27.97 20.67
CA VAL A 25 -33.71 26.87 21.32
C VAL A 25 -34.06 25.76 20.32
N GLU A 26 -34.52 26.11 19.11
CA GLU A 26 -34.79 25.14 18.04
C GLU A 26 -33.53 24.38 17.63
N GLN A 27 -32.39 25.07 17.45
CA GLN A 27 -31.13 24.42 17.13
C GLN A 27 -30.65 23.52 18.27
N MET A 28 -30.86 23.91 19.53
CA MET A 28 -30.57 23.06 20.68
C MET A 28 -31.38 21.76 20.63
N TYR A 29 -32.68 21.83 20.36
CA TYR A 29 -33.51 20.63 20.20
C TYR A 29 -33.08 19.76 19.01
N ARG A 30 -32.70 20.39 17.88
CA ARG A 30 -32.18 19.68 16.70
C ARG A 30 -30.89 18.91 17.04
N ILE A 31 -29.99 19.50 17.83
CA ILE A 31 -28.76 18.86 18.30
C ILE A 31 -29.08 17.76 19.33
N LEU A 32 -30.00 17.98 20.27
CA LEU A 32 -30.41 16.94 21.22
C LEU A 32 -31.01 15.72 20.53
N ALA A 33 -31.79 15.92 19.47
CA ALA A 33 -32.44 14.84 18.71
C ALA A 33 -31.48 14.08 17.78
N ARG A 34 -30.49 14.77 17.18
CA ARG A 34 -29.60 14.20 16.14
C ARG A 34 -28.14 14.09 16.57
N GLY A 35 -27.81 14.44 17.81
CA GLY A 35 -26.46 14.48 18.33
C GLY A 35 -25.52 15.30 17.45
N LYS A 36 -24.34 14.73 17.19
CA LYS A 36 -23.28 15.37 16.38
C LYS A 36 -23.74 15.75 14.96
N GLN A 37 -24.60 14.94 14.34
CA GLN A 37 -25.10 15.24 12.98
C GLN A 37 -25.93 16.52 12.92
N GLY A 38 -26.69 16.82 13.99
CA GLY A 38 -27.43 18.07 14.12
C GLY A 38 -26.50 19.27 14.22
N PHE A 39 -25.40 19.13 14.95
CA PHE A 39 -24.39 20.18 15.09
C PHE A 39 -23.61 20.42 13.79
N ASP A 40 -23.19 19.36 13.10
CA ASP A 40 -22.45 19.47 11.83
C ASP A 40 -23.30 20.16 10.74
N SER A 41 -24.60 19.88 10.71
CA SER A 41 -25.55 20.55 9.79
C SER A 41 -25.64 22.06 10.08
N LEU A 42 -25.75 22.44 11.35
CA LEU A 42 -25.78 23.84 11.78
C LEU A 42 -24.48 24.57 11.41
N MET A 43 -23.33 23.93 11.65
CA MET A 43 -22.02 24.50 11.30
C MET A 43 -21.91 24.80 9.81
N MET A 44 -22.43 23.91 8.95
CA MET A 44 -22.41 24.10 7.50
C MET A 44 -23.34 25.25 7.06
N GLU A 45 -24.52 25.34 7.67
CA GLU A 45 -25.48 26.41 7.41
C GLU A 45 -24.93 27.78 7.82
N MET A 46 -24.35 27.89 9.02
CA MET A 46 -23.71 29.11 9.49
C MET A 46 -22.49 29.47 8.64
N GLY A 47 -21.67 28.48 8.26
CA GLY A 47 -20.52 28.69 7.38
C GLY A 47 -20.95 29.28 6.05
N ARG A 48 -22.05 28.78 5.46
CA ARG A 48 -22.63 29.30 4.22
C ARG A 48 -22.99 30.78 4.35
N MET A 49 -23.71 31.14 5.41
CA MET A 49 -24.13 32.52 5.66
C MET A 49 -22.93 33.45 5.82
N VAL A 50 -21.90 33.03 6.55
CA VAL A 50 -20.66 33.79 6.72
C VAL A 50 -19.93 33.97 5.38
N ALA A 51 -19.83 32.92 4.57
CA ALA A 51 -19.20 33.01 3.26
C ALA A 51 -19.95 33.98 2.33
N GLU A 52 -21.29 33.93 2.31
CA GLU A 52 -22.12 34.88 1.56
C GLU A 52 -21.90 36.31 2.07
N ALA A 53 -21.93 36.54 3.38
CA ALA A 53 -21.69 37.86 3.98
C ALA A 53 -20.31 38.43 3.62
N ILE A 54 -19.25 37.61 3.68
CA ILE A 54 -17.90 38.02 3.27
C ILE A 54 -17.89 38.45 1.80
N MET A 55 -18.58 37.76 0.90
CA MET A 55 -18.67 38.16 -0.51
C MET A 55 -19.43 39.48 -0.68
N TYR A 56 -20.48 39.73 0.12
CA TYR A 56 -21.18 41.01 0.10
C TYR A 56 -20.28 42.15 0.59
N ILE A 57 -19.53 41.94 1.67
CA ILE A 57 -18.55 42.90 2.19
C ILE A 57 -17.45 43.17 1.15
N ASP A 58 -16.85 42.14 0.54
CA ASP A 58 -15.84 42.28 -0.51
C ASP A 58 -16.38 43.09 -1.72
N ARG A 59 -17.66 42.89 -2.08
CA ARG A 59 -18.33 43.71 -3.10
C ARG A 59 -18.45 45.17 -2.68
N GLU A 60 -18.80 45.44 -1.42
CA GLU A 60 -18.94 46.81 -0.89
C GLU A 60 -17.59 47.51 -0.80
N GLU A 61 -16.56 46.83 -0.31
CA GLU A 61 -15.19 47.35 -0.23
C GLU A 61 -14.63 47.68 -1.63
N THR A 62 -15.05 46.92 -2.66
CA THR A 62 -14.60 47.16 -4.04
C THR A 62 -15.38 48.30 -4.71
N ALA A 63 -16.69 48.41 -4.49
CA ALA A 63 -17.58 49.32 -5.23
C ALA A 63 -17.97 50.60 -4.47
N GLY A 64 -17.80 50.60 -3.15
CA GLY A 64 -18.36 51.57 -2.22
C GLY A 64 -19.76 51.18 -1.72
N PRO A 65 -20.22 51.81 -0.62
CA PRO A 65 -21.59 51.63 -0.12
C PRO A 65 -22.63 52.13 -1.13
N GLU A 66 -23.87 51.63 -1.05
CA GLU A 66 -24.92 51.96 -2.03
C GLU A 66 -25.21 53.45 -2.14
N TYR A 67 -25.15 54.17 -1.02
CA TYR A 67 -25.37 55.62 -0.96
C TYR A 67 -24.15 56.45 -1.37
N LYS A 68 -22.97 55.84 -1.54
CA LYS A 68 -21.74 56.54 -1.93
C LYS A 68 -20.76 55.61 -2.68
N PRO A 69 -21.04 55.30 -3.96
CA PRO A 69 -20.13 54.49 -4.79
C PRO A 69 -18.76 55.16 -4.96
N PHE A 70 -17.70 54.37 -4.97
CA PHE A 70 -16.34 54.87 -5.18
C PHE A 70 -16.04 55.23 -6.63
N CYS A 71 -16.66 54.52 -7.57
CA CYS A 71 -16.46 54.72 -9.01
C CYS A 71 -17.80 54.59 -9.75
N PRO A 72 -18.21 55.58 -10.56
CA PRO A 72 -19.45 55.50 -11.35
C PRO A 72 -19.47 54.36 -12.38
N ASP A 73 -18.29 53.90 -12.80
CA ASP A 73 -18.12 52.87 -13.82
C ASP A 73 -18.20 51.44 -13.27
N ILE A 74 -18.36 51.28 -11.96
CA ILE A 74 -18.50 50.00 -11.27
C ILE A 74 -19.87 49.98 -10.59
N TYR A 75 -20.70 48.98 -10.90
CA TYR A 75 -22.04 48.88 -10.35
C TYR A 75 -22.33 47.47 -9.81
N LYS A 76 -23.08 47.44 -8.71
CA LYS A 76 -23.55 46.22 -8.05
C LYS A 76 -24.67 45.61 -8.91
N TRP A 77 -24.59 44.31 -9.18
CA TRP A 77 -25.62 43.58 -9.92
C TRP A 77 -26.28 42.53 -9.04
N ALA A 78 -27.40 41.96 -9.54
CA ALA A 78 -28.10 40.87 -8.88
C ALA A 78 -27.17 39.69 -8.59
N SER A 79 -27.41 39.03 -7.46
CA SER A 79 -26.72 37.80 -7.09
C SER A 79 -27.07 36.68 -8.05
N GLN A 80 -26.18 35.70 -8.14
CA GLN A 80 -26.38 34.52 -8.97
C GLN A 80 -26.01 33.25 -8.19
N PRO A 81 -26.63 32.11 -8.53
CA PRO A 81 -26.24 30.83 -7.97
C PRO A 81 -24.76 30.53 -8.24
N GLY A 82 -24.06 30.13 -7.19
CA GLY A 82 -22.66 29.81 -7.18
C GLY A 82 -22.33 28.66 -6.21
N SER A 83 -21.04 28.41 -6.04
CA SER A 83 -20.55 27.47 -5.04
C SER A 83 -19.16 27.86 -4.55
N VAL A 84 -18.91 27.55 -3.28
CA VAL A 84 -17.65 27.73 -2.56
C VAL A 84 -17.33 26.46 -1.75
N TYR A 85 -16.11 26.33 -1.28
CA TYR A 85 -15.69 25.30 -0.33
C TYR A 85 -15.75 25.85 1.09
N ILE A 86 -16.36 25.08 2.00
CA ILE A 86 -16.38 25.31 3.44
C ILE A 86 -15.80 24.06 4.08
N ALA A 87 -14.61 24.19 4.66
CA ALA A 87 -13.72 23.05 4.86
C ALA A 87 -13.58 22.26 3.55
N ASP A 88 -13.84 20.96 3.57
CA ASP A 88 -13.75 20.09 2.39
C ASP A 88 -15.07 19.98 1.60
N GLN A 89 -16.15 20.66 2.01
CA GLN A 89 -17.47 20.52 1.41
C GLN A 89 -17.77 21.64 0.41
N LYS A 90 -18.30 21.28 -0.76
CA LYS A 90 -18.74 22.26 -1.78
C LYS A 90 -20.17 22.68 -1.51
N VAL A 91 -20.35 23.91 -1.03
CA VAL A 91 -21.63 24.46 -0.60
C VAL A 91 -22.16 25.40 -1.68
N ARG A 92 -23.46 25.26 -2.01
CA ARG A 92 -24.17 26.21 -2.88
C ARG A 92 -24.36 27.52 -2.15
N VAL A 93 -24.06 28.62 -2.83
CA VAL A 93 -24.18 29.98 -2.30
C VAL A 93 -24.81 30.89 -3.33
N GLU A 94 -25.47 31.94 -2.86
CA GLU A 94 -25.82 33.08 -3.71
C GLU A 94 -24.64 34.04 -3.74
N ARG A 95 -23.92 34.10 -4.86
CA ARG A 95 -22.76 34.98 -4.98
C ARG A 95 -23.18 36.35 -5.51
N PRO A 96 -22.84 37.45 -4.83
CA PRO A 96 -23.10 38.78 -5.34
C PRO A 96 -22.22 39.08 -6.56
N ARG A 97 -22.77 39.84 -7.51
CA ARG A 97 -22.07 40.19 -8.75
C ARG A 97 -21.65 41.65 -8.75
N LEU A 98 -20.50 41.89 -9.37
CA LEU A 98 -19.98 43.21 -9.62
C LEU A 98 -19.64 43.34 -11.12
N ARG A 99 -20.01 44.47 -11.73
CA ARG A 99 -19.75 44.74 -13.15
C ARG A 99 -19.07 46.09 -13.31
N GLY A 100 -18.20 46.18 -14.31
CA GLY A 100 -17.68 47.45 -14.80
C GLY A 100 -17.70 47.51 -16.32
N ARG A 101 -17.10 48.56 -16.89
CA ARG A 101 -17.08 48.82 -18.35
C ARG A 101 -16.58 47.65 -19.20
N GLN A 102 -15.66 46.83 -18.68
CA GLN A 102 -15.07 45.68 -19.38
C GLN A 102 -15.74 44.34 -19.06
N GLY A 103 -16.84 44.33 -18.29
CA GLY A 103 -17.59 43.11 -17.96
C GLY A 103 -17.64 42.80 -16.46
N GLU A 104 -17.80 41.51 -16.13
CA GLU A 104 -17.94 41.04 -14.75
C GLU A 104 -16.60 41.07 -14.02
N ILE A 105 -16.58 41.73 -12.86
CA ILE A 105 -15.43 41.80 -11.98
C ILE A 105 -15.58 40.68 -10.95
N GLN A 106 -14.64 39.72 -10.97
CA GLN A 106 -14.67 38.60 -10.03
C GLN A 106 -14.20 39.04 -8.64
N LEU A 107 -15.05 38.81 -7.63
CA LEU A 107 -14.72 39.06 -6.23
C LEU A 107 -13.56 38.18 -5.76
N LYS A 108 -12.59 38.77 -5.03
CA LYS A 108 -11.37 38.08 -4.57
C LYS A 108 -11.73 36.98 -3.58
N SER A 109 -12.63 37.28 -2.66
CA SER A 109 -13.19 36.34 -1.68
C SER A 109 -13.83 35.12 -2.37
N TYR A 110 -14.66 35.36 -3.39
CA TYR A 110 -15.31 34.29 -4.15
C TYR A 110 -14.29 33.44 -4.91
N LYS A 111 -13.30 34.06 -5.57
CA LYS A 111 -12.24 33.33 -6.27
C LYS A 111 -11.50 32.41 -5.31
N ARG A 112 -11.11 32.93 -4.14
CA ARG A 112 -10.33 32.18 -3.16
C ARG A 112 -11.13 31.04 -2.51
N MET A 113 -12.39 31.29 -2.14
CA MET A 113 -13.25 30.25 -1.57
C MET A 113 -13.75 29.23 -2.62
N LYS A 114 -13.57 29.49 -3.92
CA LYS A 114 -13.91 28.53 -4.99
C LYS A 114 -12.77 27.54 -5.27
N GLU A 115 -11.55 27.86 -4.87
CA GLU A 115 -10.41 26.95 -4.89
C GLU A 115 -10.53 25.99 -3.70
N PRO A 116 -10.55 24.66 -3.90
CA PRO A 116 -10.42 23.75 -2.78
C PRO A 116 -9.03 23.92 -2.18
N ASP A 117 -8.93 24.17 -0.87
CA ASP A 117 -7.70 23.89 -0.15
C ASP A 117 -7.36 22.41 -0.41
N GLY A 118 -6.08 22.14 -0.70
CA GLY A 118 -5.62 20.83 -1.17
C GLY A 118 -6.26 19.70 -0.38
N PHE A 119 -7.12 18.93 -1.06
CA PHE A 119 -7.78 17.73 -0.56
C PHE A 119 -6.86 17.00 0.42
N SER A 120 -7.28 16.86 1.69
CA SER A 120 -6.38 16.36 2.72
C SER A 120 -5.99 14.91 2.41
N GLU A 121 -4.78 14.73 1.89
CA GLU A 121 -4.17 13.43 1.60
C GLU A 121 -4.20 12.54 2.86
N GLU A 122 -4.20 13.16 4.04
CA GLU A 122 -4.32 12.52 5.35
C GLU A 122 -5.70 11.91 5.62
N LEU A 123 -6.76 12.52 5.11
CA LEU A 123 -8.13 12.04 5.25
C LEU A 123 -8.47 11.01 4.18
N LEU A 124 -7.97 11.18 2.94
CA LEU A 124 -7.94 10.07 1.98
C LEU A 124 -7.13 8.90 2.52
N ALA A 125 -5.99 9.14 3.17
CA ALA A 125 -5.22 8.09 3.81
C ALA A 125 -5.99 7.47 4.98
N LYS A 126 -6.74 8.22 5.79
CA LYS A 126 -7.59 7.66 6.87
C LYS A 126 -8.76 6.84 6.32
N VAL A 127 -9.37 7.31 5.24
CA VAL A 127 -10.40 6.60 4.49
C VAL A 127 -9.78 5.32 3.90
N LEU A 128 -8.70 5.39 3.13
CA LEU A 128 -7.97 4.21 2.62
C LEU A 128 -7.41 3.28 3.72
N ARG A 129 -7.09 3.79 4.93
CA ARG A 129 -6.63 3.01 6.10
C ARG A 129 -7.78 2.30 6.83
N GLY A 130 -9.00 2.84 6.77
CA GLY A 130 -10.20 2.34 7.47
C GLY A 130 -11.22 1.65 6.55
N ILE A 131 -11.07 1.78 5.24
CA ILE A 131 -11.86 1.05 4.27
C ILE A 131 -11.37 -0.39 4.26
N SER A 132 -12.13 -1.25 4.92
CA SER A 132 -12.29 -2.60 4.42
C SER A 132 -12.73 -2.47 2.96
N CYS A 133 -11.92 -2.93 2.01
CA CYS A 133 -12.23 -2.81 0.59
C CYS A 133 -13.51 -3.56 0.16
N GLN A 134 -14.27 -4.10 1.15
CA GLN A 134 -15.62 -4.71 1.13
C GLN A 134 -16.67 -3.93 0.38
N LYS A 135 -16.54 -2.61 0.34
CA LYS A 135 -17.67 -1.75 0.01
C LYS A 135 -17.29 -0.61 -0.91
N TYR A 136 -16.25 -0.72 -1.76
CA TYR A 136 -15.75 0.42 -2.57
C TYR A 136 -16.83 1.33 -3.17
N ALA A 137 -17.91 0.79 -3.75
CA ALA A 137 -19.02 1.60 -4.25
C ALA A 137 -19.80 2.32 -3.13
N GLU A 138 -20.23 1.61 -2.08
CA GLU A 138 -20.89 2.17 -0.89
C GLU A 138 -19.96 3.14 -0.14
N THR A 139 -18.69 2.82 0.01
CA THR A 139 -17.64 3.66 0.57
C THR A 139 -17.41 4.94 -0.23
N VAL A 140 -17.41 4.87 -1.56
CA VAL A 140 -17.31 6.06 -2.41
C VAL A 140 -18.56 6.93 -2.22
N ILE A 141 -19.73 6.32 -2.00
CA ILE A 141 -20.99 7.01 -1.72
C ILE A 141 -21.02 7.60 -0.30
N GLU A 142 -20.58 6.86 0.71
CA GLU A 142 -20.49 7.27 2.11
C GLU A 142 -19.43 8.35 2.31
N ALA A 143 -18.26 8.20 1.69
CA ALA A 143 -17.25 9.25 1.62
C ALA A 143 -17.81 10.46 0.85
N ALA A 144 -18.49 10.25 -0.28
CA ALA A 144 -19.13 11.35 -1.01
C ALA A 144 -20.15 12.11 -0.15
N GLN A 145 -20.96 11.39 0.63
CA GLN A 145 -21.92 11.96 1.58
C GLN A 145 -21.24 12.67 2.75
N ALA A 146 -20.20 12.07 3.35
CA ALA A 146 -19.43 12.65 4.45
C ALA A 146 -18.65 13.91 4.03
N PHE A 147 -18.18 13.94 2.78
CA PHE A 147 -17.43 15.06 2.20
C PHE A 147 -18.30 16.00 1.36
N GLY A 148 -19.61 15.81 1.28
CA GLY A 148 -20.53 16.67 0.52
C GLY A 148 -20.18 16.80 -0.97
N VAL A 149 -19.53 15.79 -1.55
CA VAL A 149 -19.12 15.75 -2.97
C VAL A 149 -19.84 14.64 -3.71
N SER A 150 -19.83 14.65 -5.04
CA SER A 150 -20.43 13.56 -5.80
C SER A 150 -19.58 12.27 -5.69
N PRO A 151 -20.19 11.07 -5.78
CA PRO A 151 -19.46 9.80 -5.91
C PRO A 151 -18.41 9.82 -7.05
N SER A 152 -18.72 10.52 -8.15
CA SER A 152 -17.79 10.68 -9.27
C SER A 152 -16.55 11.52 -8.91
N THR A 153 -16.71 12.52 -8.03
CA THR A 153 -15.63 13.35 -7.52
C THR A 153 -14.70 12.52 -6.63
N VAL A 154 -15.25 11.77 -5.68
CA VAL A 154 -14.46 10.87 -4.82
C VAL A 154 -13.71 9.82 -5.64
N SER A 155 -14.38 9.21 -6.62
CA SER A 155 -13.75 8.24 -7.51
C SER A 155 -12.57 8.85 -8.28
N ARG A 156 -12.71 10.09 -8.77
CA ARG A 156 -11.61 10.80 -9.46
C ARG A 156 -10.41 11.04 -8.54
N HIS A 157 -10.63 11.49 -7.30
CA HIS A 157 -9.55 11.74 -6.35
C HIS A 157 -8.85 10.45 -5.92
N ILE A 158 -9.60 9.34 -5.76
CA ILE A 158 -8.99 8.02 -5.51
C ILE A 158 -8.11 7.62 -6.70
N ILE A 159 -8.56 7.84 -7.93
CA ILE A 159 -7.75 7.56 -9.12
C ILE A 159 -6.47 8.40 -9.08
N GLU A 160 -6.56 9.71 -8.92
CA GLU A 160 -5.42 10.62 -8.87
C GLU A 160 -4.41 10.24 -7.77
N ALA A 161 -4.87 9.93 -6.56
CA ALA A 161 -4.00 9.56 -5.45
C ALA A 161 -3.33 8.20 -5.64
N THR A 162 -4.07 7.20 -6.12
CA THR A 162 -3.50 5.88 -6.41
C THR A 162 -2.57 5.91 -7.65
N GLU A 163 -2.76 6.88 -8.55
CA GLU A 163 -1.80 7.16 -9.63
C GLU A 163 -0.49 7.74 -9.11
N LYS A 164 -0.56 8.71 -8.18
CA LYS A 164 0.64 9.21 -7.49
C LYS A 164 1.38 8.08 -6.78
N GLN A 165 0.67 7.21 -6.06
CA GLN A 165 1.26 6.06 -5.37
C GLN A 165 1.86 5.02 -6.33
N LEU A 166 1.20 4.74 -7.46
CA LEU A 166 1.78 3.89 -8.50
C LEU A 166 3.08 4.48 -9.04
N LYS A 167 3.09 5.78 -9.31
CA LYS A 167 4.26 6.51 -9.77
C LYS A 167 5.39 6.44 -8.74
N GLU A 168 5.09 6.77 -7.49
CA GLU A 168 6.02 6.67 -6.36
C GLU A 168 6.63 5.26 -6.27
N PHE A 169 5.80 4.22 -6.29
CA PHE A 169 6.27 2.84 -6.17
C PHE A 169 7.14 2.41 -7.36
N LYS A 170 6.77 2.79 -8.59
CA LYS A 170 7.48 2.43 -9.82
C LYS A 170 8.69 3.29 -10.13
N GLU A 171 8.83 4.48 -9.55
CA GLU A 171 9.94 5.40 -9.84
C GLU A 171 10.88 5.63 -8.66
N ARG A 172 10.53 5.18 -7.44
CA ARG A 172 11.41 5.34 -6.29
C ARG A 172 12.80 4.76 -6.52
N SER A 173 13.81 5.49 -6.04
CA SER A 173 15.17 4.98 -6.01
C SER A 173 15.28 3.78 -5.06
N LEU A 174 16.01 2.77 -5.50
CA LEU A 174 16.42 1.61 -4.71
C LEU A 174 17.93 1.63 -4.42
N SER A 175 18.62 2.73 -4.75
CA SER A 175 20.09 2.89 -4.59
C SER A 175 20.59 2.69 -3.16
N ASP A 176 19.76 3.03 -2.18
CA ASP A 176 20.11 2.98 -0.77
C ASP A 176 19.75 1.63 -0.13
N PHE A 177 18.94 0.82 -0.82
CA PHE A 177 18.54 -0.49 -0.32
C PHE A 177 19.72 -1.49 -0.44
N ARG A 178 20.25 -1.91 0.72
CA ARG A 178 21.33 -2.90 0.81
C ARG A 178 20.71 -4.30 0.90
N ALA A 179 20.47 -4.94 -0.24
CA ALA A 179 19.78 -6.23 -0.28
C ALA A 179 20.60 -7.36 0.35
N PHE A 180 20.05 -7.99 1.40
CA PHE A 180 20.55 -9.22 1.99
C PHE A 180 19.86 -10.46 1.38
N ALA A 181 18.52 -10.43 1.30
CA ALA A 181 17.74 -11.49 0.68
C ALA A 181 16.59 -10.91 -0.14
N ILE A 182 16.19 -11.59 -1.22
CA ILE A 182 15.05 -11.21 -2.06
C ILE A 182 14.15 -12.43 -2.26
N TYR A 183 12.87 -12.26 -1.95
CA TYR A 183 11.82 -13.22 -2.27
C TYR A 183 11.23 -12.88 -3.64
N LEU A 184 11.06 -13.89 -4.47
CA LEU A 184 10.29 -13.79 -5.71
C LEU A 184 9.15 -14.80 -5.66
N ASP A 185 7.95 -14.30 -5.87
CA ASP A 185 6.74 -15.11 -5.92
C ASP A 185 5.68 -14.42 -6.79
N THR A 186 4.73 -15.20 -7.27
CA THR A 186 3.63 -14.71 -8.11
C THR A 186 2.33 -14.71 -7.35
N ILE A 187 1.62 -13.57 -7.43
CA ILE A 187 0.23 -13.48 -6.97
C ILE A 187 -0.71 -13.44 -8.18
N HIS A 188 -1.66 -14.37 -8.21
CA HIS A 188 -2.76 -14.36 -9.18
C HIS A 188 -3.91 -13.50 -8.65
N ARG A 189 -4.21 -12.41 -9.35
CA ARG A 189 -5.24 -11.44 -8.97
C ARG A 189 -5.86 -10.81 -10.20
N ALA A 190 -7.16 -10.50 -10.14
CA ALA A 190 -7.87 -9.84 -11.24
C ALA A 190 -7.75 -10.57 -12.60
N GLY A 191 -7.64 -11.91 -12.56
CA GLY A 191 -7.49 -12.77 -13.75
C GLY A 191 -6.09 -12.75 -14.39
N GLU A 192 -5.08 -12.19 -13.72
CA GLU A 192 -3.72 -12.07 -14.25
C GLU A 192 -2.66 -12.42 -13.18
N ALA A 193 -1.45 -12.70 -13.64
CA ALA A 193 -0.30 -12.99 -12.81
C ALA A 193 0.50 -11.69 -12.55
N PHE A 194 0.88 -11.49 -11.30
CA PHE A 194 1.83 -10.44 -10.91
C PHE A 194 3.01 -11.08 -10.20
N ILE A 195 4.19 -11.03 -10.81
CA ILE A 195 5.43 -11.40 -10.13
C ILE A 195 5.85 -10.25 -9.23
N ILE A 196 6.19 -10.53 -7.98
CA ILE A 196 6.52 -9.52 -6.97
C ILE A 196 7.87 -9.86 -6.33
N ALA A 197 8.71 -8.84 -6.17
CA ALA A 197 9.95 -8.93 -5.41
C ALA A 197 9.76 -8.31 -4.02
N LEU A 198 10.09 -9.05 -2.97
CA LEU A 198 10.16 -8.54 -1.59
C LEU A 198 11.60 -8.64 -1.09
N GLY A 199 12.23 -7.51 -0.81
CA GLY A 199 13.59 -7.46 -0.26
C GLY A 199 13.61 -7.50 1.26
N ILE A 200 14.68 -8.08 1.81
CA ILE A 200 15.17 -7.88 3.18
C ILE A 200 16.51 -7.16 3.07
N ASP A 201 16.65 -6.03 3.77
CA ASP A 201 17.93 -5.31 3.83
C ASP A 201 18.89 -5.87 4.89
N THR A 202 20.10 -5.30 4.96
CA THR A 202 21.11 -5.67 5.95
C THR A 202 20.72 -5.39 7.41
N GLU A 203 19.68 -4.57 7.64
CA GLU A 203 19.10 -4.32 8.97
C GLU A 203 17.89 -5.23 9.27
N GLY A 204 17.55 -6.13 8.35
CA GLY A 204 16.39 -7.01 8.46
C GLY A 204 15.04 -6.34 8.19
N LYS A 205 15.00 -5.10 7.67
CA LYS A 205 13.77 -4.43 7.25
C LYS A 205 13.31 -4.99 5.91
N LYS A 206 11.99 -5.14 5.76
CA LYS A 206 11.37 -5.64 4.53
C LYS A 206 10.90 -4.48 3.66
N MET A 207 11.00 -4.63 2.35
CA MET A 207 10.53 -3.63 1.38
C MET A 207 10.06 -4.32 0.08
N PRO A 208 8.85 -4.07 -0.43
CA PRO A 208 8.42 -4.61 -1.73
C PRO A 208 9.21 -3.89 -2.84
N LEU A 209 10.15 -4.56 -3.48
CA LEU A 209 11.07 -3.91 -4.42
C LEU A 209 10.40 -3.56 -5.74
N GLY A 210 9.44 -4.36 -6.21
CA GLY A 210 8.75 -4.12 -7.47
C GLY A 210 7.72 -5.19 -7.78
N PHE A 211 6.93 -4.96 -8.82
CA PHE A 211 6.10 -5.98 -9.43
C PHE A 211 6.08 -5.83 -10.95
N TRP A 212 5.79 -6.93 -11.63
CA TRP A 212 5.54 -6.95 -13.07
C TRP A 212 4.30 -7.78 -13.41
N GLN A 213 3.56 -7.34 -14.41
CA GLN A 213 2.25 -7.91 -14.78
C GLN A 213 2.40 -8.79 -16.02
N GLY A 214 1.78 -9.97 -16.02
CA GLY A 214 1.69 -10.80 -17.22
C GLY A 214 0.52 -11.79 -17.20
N ALA A 215 0.37 -12.51 -18.31
CA ALA A 215 -0.72 -13.47 -18.52
C ALA A 215 -0.46 -14.82 -17.82
N THR A 216 0.81 -15.22 -17.68
CA THR A 216 1.24 -16.47 -17.02
C THR A 216 2.54 -16.22 -16.26
N GLU A 217 2.91 -17.14 -15.36
CA GLU A 217 4.23 -17.15 -14.70
C GLU A 217 5.34 -17.49 -15.71
N ASN A 218 5.78 -16.50 -16.50
CA ASN A 218 6.85 -16.67 -17.46
C ASN A 218 8.20 -16.21 -16.89
N HIS A 219 9.25 -16.92 -17.31
CA HIS A 219 10.65 -16.55 -17.15
C HIS A 219 10.91 -15.08 -17.54
N GLU A 220 10.31 -14.62 -18.64
CA GLU A 220 10.39 -13.24 -19.14
C GLU A 220 9.92 -12.19 -18.10
N LEU A 221 8.82 -12.45 -17.37
CA LEU A 221 8.33 -11.49 -16.37
C LEU A 221 9.33 -11.29 -15.23
N CYS A 222 10.05 -12.36 -14.87
CA CYS A 222 11.10 -12.29 -13.87
C CYS A 222 12.26 -11.43 -14.37
N GLU A 223 12.71 -11.64 -15.61
CA GLU A 223 13.77 -10.82 -16.21
C GLU A 223 13.40 -9.34 -16.28
N GLU A 224 12.18 -9.02 -16.70
CA GLU A 224 11.67 -7.64 -16.75
C GLU A 224 11.62 -6.99 -15.36
N LEU A 225 11.14 -7.71 -14.34
CA LEU A 225 11.15 -7.23 -12.96
C LEU A 225 12.58 -6.99 -12.45
N LEU A 226 13.50 -7.92 -12.72
CA LEU A 226 14.90 -7.82 -12.30
C LEU A 226 15.62 -6.66 -12.99
N ALA A 227 15.34 -6.42 -14.27
CA ALA A 227 15.88 -5.28 -15.01
C ALA A 227 15.33 -3.95 -14.49
N ASP A 228 14.04 -3.90 -14.14
CA ASP A 228 13.42 -2.70 -13.58
C ASP A 228 14.01 -2.31 -12.20
N ILE A 229 14.17 -3.26 -11.29
CA ILE A 229 14.73 -2.96 -9.96
C ILE A 229 16.19 -2.51 -10.04
N GLU A 230 16.99 -3.08 -10.94
CA GLU A 230 18.38 -2.63 -11.20
C GLU A 230 18.42 -1.24 -11.81
N ARG A 231 17.57 -0.96 -12.79
CA ARG A 231 17.46 0.38 -13.39
C ARG A 231 17.12 1.44 -12.35
N ARG A 232 16.36 1.09 -11.31
CA ARG A 232 16.06 1.96 -10.15
C ARG A 232 17.20 2.07 -9.14
N GLY A 233 18.35 1.45 -9.40
CA GLY A 233 19.57 1.59 -8.61
C GLY A 233 19.82 0.45 -7.63
N LEU A 234 18.96 -0.57 -7.57
CA LEU A 234 19.21 -1.71 -6.70
C LEU A 234 20.43 -2.50 -7.18
N LYS A 235 21.44 -2.64 -6.33
CA LYS A 235 22.61 -3.45 -6.64
C LYS A 235 22.31 -4.92 -6.38
N LEU A 236 21.95 -5.66 -7.43
CA LEU A 236 21.82 -7.12 -7.36
C LEU A 236 23.21 -7.74 -7.39
N THR A 237 23.69 -8.16 -6.22
CA THR A 237 25.02 -8.76 -6.09
C THR A 237 24.91 -10.28 -6.07
N LYS A 238 26.03 -10.96 -6.34
CA LYS A 238 26.12 -12.43 -6.22
C LYS A 238 26.02 -12.90 -4.75
N ARG A 239 26.04 -11.97 -3.80
CA ARG A 239 25.86 -12.19 -2.36
C ARG A 239 24.40 -12.20 -1.92
N THR A 240 23.48 -11.78 -2.79
CA THR A 240 22.06 -11.72 -2.47
C THR A 240 21.45 -13.12 -2.44
N ILE A 241 20.81 -13.48 -1.33
CA ILE A 241 20.10 -14.75 -1.19
C ILE A 241 18.73 -14.64 -1.87
N TRP A 242 18.45 -15.49 -2.84
CA TRP A 242 17.16 -15.58 -3.51
C TRP A 242 16.29 -16.64 -2.86
N VAL A 243 15.07 -16.28 -2.47
CA VAL A 243 14.11 -17.23 -1.89
C VAL A 243 12.89 -17.36 -2.80
N THR A 244 12.58 -18.58 -3.25
CA THR A 244 11.44 -18.82 -4.16
C THR A 244 10.66 -20.07 -3.76
N ASP A 245 9.43 -20.21 -4.25
CA ASP A 245 8.59 -21.39 -4.05
C ASP A 245 9.06 -22.63 -4.84
N GLY A 246 9.80 -22.40 -5.93
CA GLY A 246 10.29 -23.43 -6.84
C GLY A 246 9.80 -23.32 -8.27
N GLY A 247 9.14 -22.21 -8.66
CA GLY A 247 8.69 -22.00 -10.04
C GLY A 247 9.84 -22.10 -11.05
N LYS A 248 9.73 -23.03 -12.01
CA LYS A 248 10.78 -23.32 -13.00
C LYS A 248 11.22 -22.08 -13.79
N GLY A 249 10.27 -21.21 -14.16
CA GLY A 249 10.56 -19.97 -14.88
C GLY A 249 11.40 -18.98 -14.05
N ILE A 250 11.08 -18.84 -12.76
CA ILE A 250 11.82 -17.97 -11.83
C ILE A 250 13.22 -18.52 -11.61
N ILE A 251 13.35 -19.82 -11.34
CA ILE A 251 14.65 -20.47 -11.14
C ILE A 251 15.53 -20.29 -12.40
N LYS A 252 14.95 -20.51 -13.59
CA LYS A 252 15.67 -20.31 -14.85
C LYS A 252 16.18 -18.87 -14.99
N ALA A 253 15.33 -17.87 -14.74
CA ALA A 253 15.73 -16.45 -14.82
C ALA A 253 16.88 -16.12 -13.86
N LEU A 254 16.83 -16.67 -12.64
CA LEU A 254 17.91 -16.49 -11.67
C LEU A 254 19.20 -17.20 -12.09
N ARG A 255 19.11 -18.41 -12.64
CA ARG A 255 20.27 -19.16 -13.14
C ARG A 255 20.92 -18.46 -14.33
N ASP A 256 20.12 -17.95 -15.26
CA ASP A 256 20.63 -17.24 -16.45
C ASP A 256 21.34 -15.95 -16.06
N LYS A 257 20.84 -15.24 -15.03
CA LYS A 257 21.45 -13.99 -14.53
C LYS A 257 22.69 -14.19 -13.65
N PHE A 258 22.65 -15.13 -12.70
CA PHE A 258 23.68 -15.26 -11.66
C PHE A 258 24.62 -16.45 -11.87
N GLY A 259 24.25 -17.40 -12.73
CA GLY A 259 25.03 -18.60 -13.05
C GLY A 259 25.38 -19.42 -11.81
N LYS A 260 26.62 -19.94 -11.77
CA LYS A 260 27.15 -20.76 -10.67
C LYS A 260 27.26 -20.01 -9.33
N LYS A 261 27.11 -18.69 -9.31
CA LYS A 261 27.19 -17.90 -8.07
C LYS A 261 25.80 -17.60 -7.48
N LEU A 262 24.75 -18.21 -8.03
CA LEU A 262 23.39 -18.06 -7.52
C LEU A 262 23.27 -18.65 -6.11
N LEU A 263 22.98 -17.81 -5.13
CA LEU A 263 22.59 -18.23 -3.78
C LEU A 263 21.07 -18.40 -3.73
N HIS A 264 20.57 -19.57 -4.15
CA HIS A 264 19.13 -19.83 -4.21
C HIS A 264 18.68 -20.78 -3.10
N GLN A 265 17.80 -20.29 -2.23
CA GLN A 265 17.06 -21.07 -1.27
C GLN A 265 15.66 -21.36 -1.79
N ARG A 266 15.32 -22.65 -1.92
CA ARG A 266 13.95 -23.05 -2.24
C ARG A 266 13.11 -23.20 -0.97
N CYS A 267 11.85 -22.80 -1.06
CA CYS A 267 10.90 -22.87 0.05
C CYS A 267 10.70 -24.33 0.49
N THR A 268 11.11 -24.62 1.72
CA THR A 268 11.00 -25.94 2.35
C THR A 268 9.55 -26.35 2.57
N ILE A 269 8.64 -25.41 2.85
CA ILE A 269 7.20 -25.67 3.03
C ILE A 269 6.57 -26.11 1.70
N HIS A 270 6.85 -25.41 0.61
CA HIS A 270 6.36 -25.79 -0.72
C HIS A 270 6.98 -27.11 -1.18
N LYS A 271 8.26 -27.33 -0.86
CA LYS A 271 8.92 -28.58 -1.19
C LYS A 271 8.32 -29.77 -0.47
N ASP A 272 8.09 -29.67 0.84
CA ASP A 272 7.40 -30.71 1.61
C ASP A 272 6.03 -31.01 1.00
N LYS A 273 5.19 -29.98 0.78
CA LYS A 273 3.88 -30.14 0.11
C LYS A 273 3.99 -30.88 -1.23
N ASN A 274 5.01 -30.59 -2.04
CA ASN A 274 5.22 -31.25 -3.32
C ASN A 274 5.59 -32.73 -3.15
N ILE A 275 6.45 -33.08 -2.19
CA ILE A 275 6.76 -34.48 -1.86
C ILE A 275 5.49 -35.19 -1.38
N GLN A 276 4.71 -34.59 -0.48
CA GLN A 276 3.48 -35.18 0.08
C GLN A 276 2.40 -35.47 -0.97
N LYS A 277 2.33 -34.69 -2.06
CA LYS A 277 1.34 -34.88 -3.14
C LYS A 277 1.48 -36.22 -3.85
N HIS A 278 2.71 -36.75 -3.95
CA HIS A 278 2.98 -38.05 -4.57
C HIS A 278 2.67 -39.24 -3.64
N LEU A 279 2.56 -39.00 -2.34
CA LEU A 279 2.46 -40.04 -1.33
C LEU A 279 1.01 -40.35 -0.93
N ALA A 280 0.73 -41.63 -0.72
CA ALA A 280 -0.49 -42.09 -0.07
C ALA A 280 -0.56 -41.59 1.39
N LYS A 281 -1.77 -41.30 1.89
CA LYS A 281 -2.00 -40.67 3.21
C LYS A 281 -1.23 -41.34 4.36
N ARG A 282 -1.11 -42.67 4.36
CA ARG A 282 -0.41 -43.45 5.40
C ARG A 282 1.08 -43.10 5.56
N TYR A 283 1.76 -42.69 4.49
CA TYR A 283 3.19 -42.36 4.53
C TYR A 283 3.47 -40.88 4.82
N ARG A 284 2.47 -40.01 4.67
CA ARG A 284 2.68 -38.56 4.69
C ARG A 284 3.24 -38.04 6.02
N LYS A 285 2.74 -38.57 7.14
CA LYS A 285 3.19 -38.18 8.48
C LYS A 285 4.66 -38.51 8.71
N GLU A 286 5.10 -39.70 8.27
CA GLU A 286 6.48 -40.14 8.42
C GLU A 286 7.41 -39.36 7.48
N ALA A 287 7.01 -39.15 6.22
CA ALA A 287 7.76 -38.35 5.26
C ALA A 287 7.97 -36.91 5.77
N HIS A 288 6.90 -36.27 6.29
CA HIS A 288 6.98 -34.93 6.87
C HIS A 288 7.94 -34.88 8.07
N ARG A 289 7.85 -35.88 8.97
CA ARG A 289 8.73 -35.97 10.13
C ARG A 289 10.19 -36.07 9.72
N ARG A 290 10.53 -37.00 8.81
CA ARG A 290 11.90 -37.19 8.30
C ARG A 290 12.46 -35.92 7.66
N PHE A 291 11.67 -35.29 6.79
CA PHE A 291 12.05 -34.06 6.13
C PHE A 291 12.33 -32.93 7.14
N LYS A 292 11.43 -32.75 8.11
CA LYS A 292 11.58 -31.73 9.14
C LYS A 292 12.81 -31.98 10.02
N THR A 293 13.04 -33.22 10.47
CA THR A 293 14.20 -33.56 11.31
C THR A 293 15.52 -33.32 10.58
N ALA A 294 15.59 -33.62 9.29
CA ALA A 294 16.78 -33.30 8.49
C ALA A 294 17.04 -31.78 8.43
N LEU A 295 16.00 -30.97 8.25
CA LEU A 295 16.12 -29.50 8.20
C LEU A 295 16.44 -28.85 9.56
N GLU A 296 16.13 -29.52 10.67
CA GLU A 296 16.47 -29.07 12.03
C GLU A 296 17.97 -29.19 12.33
N GLN A 297 18.72 -29.98 11.55
CA GLN A 297 20.17 -30.11 11.73
C GLN A 297 20.92 -28.79 11.57
N LYS A 298 22.08 -28.70 12.24
CA LYS A 298 22.97 -27.53 12.19
C LYS A 298 23.95 -27.62 11.03
N SER A 299 24.56 -28.79 10.81
CA SER A 299 25.52 -28.99 9.72
C SER A 299 24.83 -29.23 8.38
N TYR A 300 25.49 -28.82 7.30
CA TYR A 300 25.04 -29.13 5.94
C TYR A 300 25.17 -30.63 5.66
N GLU A 301 26.26 -31.24 6.10
CA GLU A 301 26.61 -32.65 5.89
C GLU A 301 25.57 -33.56 6.55
N ASP A 302 25.30 -33.36 7.85
CA ASP A 302 24.27 -34.11 8.59
C ASP A 302 22.89 -33.96 7.94
N ALA A 303 22.50 -32.72 7.58
CA ALA A 303 21.22 -32.47 6.94
C ALA A 303 21.12 -33.20 5.59
N LYS A 304 22.19 -33.17 4.79
CA LYS A 304 22.26 -33.81 3.48
C LYS A 304 22.22 -35.32 3.58
N GLU A 305 22.96 -35.91 4.50
CA GLU A 305 22.95 -37.35 4.75
C GLU A 305 21.53 -37.82 5.10
N MET A 306 20.87 -37.16 6.06
CA MET A 306 19.49 -37.47 6.43
C MET A 306 18.49 -37.32 5.28
N LEU A 307 18.66 -36.33 4.40
CA LEU A 307 17.81 -36.17 3.21
C LEU A 307 18.06 -37.26 2.17
N LEU A 308 19.31 -37.72 1.99
CA LEU A 308 19.63 -38.84 1.10
C LEU A 308 19.12 -40.18 1.66
N GLU A 309 19.13 -40.37 2.98
CA GLU A 309 18.47 -41.51 3.61
C GLU A 309 16.95 -41.47 3.43
N MET A 310 16.35 -40.28 3.57
CA MET A 310 14.94 -40.08 3.27
C MET A 310 14.62 -40.37 1.80
N GLU A 311 15.47 -39.96 0.86
CA GLU A 311 15.32 -40.25 -0.57
C GLU A 311 15.31 -41.77 -0.83
N LYS A 312 16.26 -42.52 -0.27
CA LYS A 312 16.30 -43.99 -0.36
C LYS A 312 15.03 -44.63 0.19
N TRP A 313 14.54 -44.13 1.32
CA TRP A 313 13.29 -44.59 1.91
C TRP A 313 12.07 -44.27 1.01
N LEU A 314 12.04 -43.09 0.39
CA LEU A 314 11.01 -42.71 -0.58
C LEU A 314 11.08 -43.58 -1.84
N ARG A 315 12.28 -43.96 -2.31
CA ARG A 315 12.47 -44.85 -3.46
C ARG A 315 11.72 -46.16 -3.30
N GLY A 316 11.75 -46.73 -2.09
CA GLY A 316 11.00 -47.94 -1.75
C GLY A 316 9.48 -47.77 -1.66
N ILE A 317 8.95 -46.55 -1.79
CA ILE A 317 7.53 -46.22 -1.65
C ILE A 317 6.95 -45.60 -2.93
N ASN A 318 7.62 -44.60 -3.48
CA ASN A 318 7.21 -43.84 -4.65
C ASN A 318 8.41 -43.11 -5.31
N GLU A 319 8.76 -43.52 -6.54
CA GLU A 319 9.85 -42.93 -7.32
C GLU A 319 9.70 -41.41 -7.52
N SER A 320 8.50 -40.93 -7.88
CA SER A 320 8.29 -39.49 -8.11
C SER A 320 8.48 -38.63 -6.86
N ALA A 321 8.17 -39.16 -5.67
CA ALA A 321 8.45 -38.48 -4.41
C ALA A 321 9.96 -38.40 -4.14
N ALA A 322 10.70 -39.46 -4.44
CA ALA A 322 12.15 -39.51 -4.31
C ALA A 322 12.84 -38.54 -5.29
N ASP A 323 12.48 -38.58 -6.57
CA ASP A 323 12.98 -37.66 -7.61
C ASP A 323 12.68 -36.21 -7.25
N SER A 324 11.46 -35.95 -6.74
CA SER A 324 11.08 -34.64 -6.22
C SER A 324 12.02 -34.24 -5.09
N LEU A 325 12.29 -35.06 -4.08
CA LEU A 325 13.24 -34.66 -3.04
C LEU A 325 14.64 -34.39 -3.62
N LEU A 326 15.15 -35.31 -4.43
CA LEU A 326 16.52 -35.32 -4.94
C LEU A 326 16.86 -34.05 -5.74
N GLU A 327 15.97 -33.59 -6.62
CA GLU A 327 16.22 -32.40 -7.46
C GLU A 327 16.43 -31.11 -6.65
N ALA A 328 15.90 -31.05 -5.42
CA ALA A 328 15.88 -29.84 -4.63
C ALA A 328 16.89 -29.81 -3.47
N ILE A 329 17.61 -30.90 -3.17
CA ILE A 329 18.45 -31.03 -1.95
C ILE A 329 19.42 -29.85 -1.79
N GLU A 330 20.15 -29.52 -2.84
CA GLU A 330 21.13 -28.42 -2.79
C GLU A 330 20.47 -27.05 -2.61
N GLU A 331 19.29 -26.84 -3.22
CA GLU A 331 18.54 -25.58 -3.12
C GLU A 331 17.89 -25.42 -1.74
N ILE A 332 17.42 -26.49 -1.10
CA ILE A 332 16.81 -26.41 0.25
C ILE A 332 17.85 -26.30 1.36
N LEU A 333 19.08 -26.74 1.13
CA LEU A 333 20.19 -26.68 2.10
C LEU A 333 21.13 -25.48 1.89
N THR A 334 20.79 -24.54 1.01
CA THR A 334 21.62 -23.34 0.78
C THR A 334 21.88 -22.57 2.07
N LEU A 335 20.87 -22.40 2.93
CA LEU A 335 21.04 -21.71 4.22
C LEU A 335 21.94 -22.47 5.21
N HIS A 336 21.95 -23.80 5.18
CA HIS A 336 22.86 -24.62 6.01
C HIS A 336 24.31 -24.42 5.57
N ARG A 337 24.57 -24.44 4.26
CA ARG A 337 25.91 -24.18 3.72
C ARG A 337 26.41 -22.77 4.05
N LEU A 338 25.52 -21.78 4.02
CA LEU A 338 25.82 -20.40 4.43
C LEU A 338 25.92 -20.21 5.95
N LYS A 339 25.77 -21.29 6.74
CA LYS A 339 25.81 -21.30 8.20
C LYS A 339 24.86 -20.27 8.82
N VAL A 340 23.66 -20.13 8.24
CA VAL A 340 22.64 -19.18 8.73
C VAL A 340 22.10 -19.65 10.08
N PRO A 341 22.15 -18.82 11.13
CA PRO A 341 21.64 -19.19 12.44
C PRO A 341 20.16 -19.54 12.43
N GLU A 342 19.74 -20.46 13.31
CA GLU A 342 18.42 -21.09 13.30
C GLU A 342 17.26 -20.08 13.26
N LEU A 343 17.33 -19.01 14.05
CA LEU A 343 16.26 -18.02 14.14
C LEU A 343 16.04 -17.26 12.82
N LEU A 344 17.13 -16.90 12.13
CA LEU A 344 17.08 -16.26 10.81
C LEU A 344 16.70 -17.27 9.72
N ARG A 345 17.24 -18.49 9.83
CA ARG A 345 16.94 -19.61 8.92
C ARG A 345 15.45 -19.91 8.86
N LYS A 346 14.73 -19.88 9.99
CA LYS A 346 13.26 -20.03 10.04
C LYS A 346 12.51 -19.00 9.19
N THR A 347 13.06 -17.80 9.02
CA THR A 347 12.48 -16.79 8.13
C THR A 347 12.80 -17.10 6.67
N LEU A 348 14.07 -17.37 6.36
CA LEU A 348 14.57 -17.50 4.97
C LEU A 348 14.22 -18.85 4.32
N CYS A 349 13.97 -19.91 5.09
CA CYS A 349 13.69 -21.25 4.55
C CYS A 349 12.29 -21.40 3.94
N SER A 350 11.46 -20.36 4.01
CA SER A 350 10.08 -20.37 3.53
C SER A 350 9.71 -19.05 2.87
N THR A 351 8.70 -19.08 2.01
CA THR A 351 8.08 -17.91 1.37
C THR A 351 7.09 -17.17 2.28
N ASN A 352 7.06 -17.48 3.58
CA ASN A 352 6.14 -16.86 4.54
C ASN A 352 6.17 -15.32 4.54
N PRO A 353 7.33 -14.63 4.42
CA PRO A 353 7.34 -13.17 4.37
C PRO A 353 6.56 -12.58 3.19
N ILE A 354 6.72 -13.16 1.99
CA ILE A 354 6.02 -12.70 0.78
C ILE A 354 4.56 -13.18 0.77
N GLU A 355 4.27 -14.40 1.25
CA GLU A 355 2.90 -14.90 1.42
C GLU A 355 2.09 -14.08 2.42
N SER A 356 2.70 -13.63 3.51
CA SER A 356 2.07 -12.74 4.49
C SER A 356 1.68 -11.40 3.85
N MET A 357 2.55 -10.85 3.00
CA MET A 357 2.23 -9.67 2.21
C MET A 357 1.10 -9.96 1.21
N PHE A 358 1.11 -11.10 0.53
CA PHE A 358 0.02 -11.49 -0.38
C PHE A 358 -1.31 -11.68 0.34
N SER A 359 -1.31 -12.17 1.58
CA SER A 359 -2.53 -12.22 2.41
C SER A 359 -3.08 -10.81 2.63
N MET A 360 -2.24 -9.86 3.05
CA MET A 360 -2.67 -8.47 3.21
C MET A 360 -3.17 -7.85 1.90
N VAL A 361 -2.56 -8.20 0.77
CA VAL A 361 -3.05 -7.78 -0.56
C VAL A 361 -4.43 -8.36 -0.84
N ARG A 362 -4.64 -9.66 -0.65
CA ARG A 362 -5.94 -10.30 -0.85
C ARG A 362 -7.01 -9.75 0.09
N ASP A 363 -6.67 -9.47 1.35
CA ASP A 363 -7.60 -8.88 2.32
C ASP A 363 -7.97 -7.44 1.93
N ALA A 364 -6.99 -6.65 1.50
CA ALA A 364 -7.19 -5.30 1.02
C ALA A 364 -7.83 -5.23 -0.38
N GLU A 365 -7.84 -6.29 -1.18
CA GLU A 365 -8.42 -6.26 -2.52
C GLU A 365 -9.67 -7.12 -2.67
N GLY A 366 -10.03 -7.93 -1.66
CA GLY A 366 -11.00 -9.02 -1.75
C GLY A 366 -12.40 -8.64 -2.24
N ASN A 367 -12.71 -7.35 -2.31
CA ASN A 367 -14.01 -6.86 -2.72
C ASN A 367 -13.97 -5.77 -3.79
N ILE A 368 -12.80 -5.60 -4.40
CA ILE A 368 -12.70 -5.08 -5.76
C ILE A 368 -13.19 -6.20 -6.69
N LYS A 369 -14.51 -6.24 -6.94
CA LYS A 369 -15.13 -7.29 -7.76
C LYS A 369 -14.92 -7.09 -9.27
N ARG A 370 -14.67 -5.85 -9.71
CA ARG A 370 -14.55 -5.51 -11.13
C ARG A 370 -13.35 -4.61 -11.38
N TYR A 371 -12.32 -5.19 -11.97
CA TYR A 371 -11.19 -4.47 -12.52
C TYR A 371 -11.51 -4.03 -13.95
N ARG A 372 -11.35 -2.73 -14.25
CA ARG A 372 -11.70 -2.17 -15.57
C ARG A 372 -10.60 -2.32 -16.61
N ASN A 373 -9.34 -2.19 -16.20
CA ASN A 373 -8.17 -2.22 -17.07
C ASN A 373 -6.90 -2.52 -16.27
N SER A 374 -5.79 -2.81 -16.97
CA SER A 374 -4.47 -3.03 -16.38
C SER A 374 -4.03 -1.87 -15.46
N ARG A 375 -4.21 -0.61 -15.88
CA ARG A 375 -3.85 0.57 -15.08
C ARG A 375 -4.52 0.55 -13.70
N MET A 376 -5.79 0.20 -13.62
CA MET A 376 -6.50 0.04 -12.34
C MET A 376 -5.90 -1.07 -11.48
N LYS A 377 -5.58 -2.23 -12.09
CA LYS A 377 -4.95 -3.36 -11.39
C LYS A 377 -3.60 -2.96 -10.80
N GLN A 378 -2.75 -2.25 -11.55
CA GLN A 378 -1.43 -1.83 -11.08
C GLN A 378 -1.52 -0.78 -9.97
N ARG A 379 -2.42 0.22 -10.10
CA ARG A 379 -2.62 1.26 -9.08
C ARG A 379 -2.96 0.67 -7.72
N TRP A 380 -3.97 -0.20 -7.66
CA TRP A 380 -4.37 -0.84 -6.40
C TRP A 380 -3.25 -1.66 -5.78
N LEU A 381 -2.52 -2.44 -6.60
CA LEU A 381 -1.42 -3.24 -6.09
C LEU A 381 -0.32 -2.36 -5.48
N ALA A 382 0.12 -1.32 -6.21
CA ALA A 382 1.14 -0.40 -5.71
C ALA A 382 0.70 0.29 -4.40
N SER A 383 -0.53 0.78 -4.34
CA SER A 383 -1.12 1.39 -3.15
C SER A 383 -1.09 0.47 -1.94
N VAL A 384 -1.49 -0.80 -2.13
CA VAL A 384 -1.51 -1.77 -1.04
C VAL A 384 -0.09 -2.19 -0.63
N LEU A 385 0.83 -2.36 -1.58
CA LEU A 385 2.23 -2.68 -1.26
C LEU A 385 2.90 -1.58 -0.44
N LEU A 386 2.72 -0.30 -0.80
CA LEU A 386 3.21 0.84 -0.01
C LEU A 386 2.57 0.90 1.38
N TYR A 387 1.31 0.48 1.50
CA TYR A 387 0.63 0.37 2.78
C TYR A 387 1.18 -0.78 3.64
N CYS A 388 1.42 -1.96 3.06
CA CYS A 388 2.03 -3.10 3.72
C CYS A 388 3.43 -2.78 4.23
N GLU A 389 4.23 -2.06 3.43
CA GLU A 389 5.59 -1.63 3.78
C GLU A 389 5.64 -0.91 5.14
N LYS A 390 4.71 0.01 5.39
CA LYS A 390 4.61 0.78 6.64
C LYS A 390 4.32 -0.07 7.88
N ARG A 391 3.84 -1.31 7.70
CA ARG A 391 3.45 -2.24 8.77
C ARG A 391 4.45 -3.37 8.96
N PHE A 392 5.48 -3.46 8.12
CA PHE A 392 6.46 -4.54 8.22
C PHE A 392 7.32 -4.40 9.48
N LYS A 393 7.33 -5.47 10.27
CA LYS A 393 8.32 -5.67 11.33
C LYS A 393 9.63 -6.19 10.72
N ARG A 394 10.76 -5.92 11.39
CA ARG A 394 12.04 -6.56 11.07
C ARG A 394 11.92 -8.09 11.14
N VAL A 395 12.73 -8.80 10.37
CA VAL A 395 12.75 -10.27 10.37
C VAL A 395 13.32 -10.83 11.66
N ASN A 396 12.88 -12.02 12.06
CA ASN A 396 13.43 -12.69 13.23
C ASN A 396 14.89 -13.08 12.96
N GLY A 397 15.76 -12.89 13.96
CA GLY A 397 17.19 -13.20 13.81
C GLY A 397 17.98 -12.18 12.98
N TYR A 398 17.44 -10.98 12.74
CA TYR A 398 18.11 -9.93 11.94
C TYR A 398 19.48 -9.51 12.50
N THR A 399 19.72 -9.66 13.80
CA THR A 399 21.01 -9.37 14.44
C THR A 399 22.16 -10.23 13.91
N SER A 400 21.86 -11.41 13.35
CA SER A 400 22.85 -12.32 12.78
C SER A 400 23.13 -12.07 11.29
N ILE A 401 22.43 -11.13 10.64
CA ILE A 401 22.63 -10.83 9.21
C ILE A 401 24.09 -10.44 8.91
N PRO A 402 24.77 -9.59 9.70
CA PRO A 402 26.18 -9.26 9.46
C PRO A 402 27.10 -10.49 9.48
N ASP A 403 26.84 -11.47 10.34
CA ASP A 403 27.62 -12.71 10.42
C ASP A 403 27.45 -13.56 9.16
N VAL A 404 26.22 -13.66 8.66
CA VAL A 404 25.93 -14.39 7.42
C VAL A 404 26.57 -13.71 6.22
N ILE A 405 26.58 -12.38 6.16
CA ILE A 405 27.26 -11.64 5.08
C ILE A 405 28.76 -11.96 5.09
N ARG A 406 29.41 -11.96 6.25
CA ARG A 406 30.82 -12.36 6.38
C ARG A 406 31.07 -13.80 5.93
N ASN A 407 30.15 -14.73 6.24
CA ASN A 407 30.26 -16.11 5.77
C ASN A 407 30.15 -16.22 4.24
N ILE A 408 29.25 -15.44 3.63
CA ILE A 408 29.10 -15.40 2.16
C ILE A 408 30.38 -14.86 1.52
N GLU A 409 30.96 -13.80 2.09
CA GLU A 409 32.21 -13.21 1.60
C GLU A 409 33.38 -14.19 1.69
N ALA A 410 33.52 -14.91 2.81
CA ALA A 410 34.54 -15.93 2.97
C ALA A 410 34.40 -17.09 1.95
N LEU A 411 33.17 -17.49 1.63
CA LEU A 411 32.90 -18.54 0.62
C LEU A 411 33.20 -18.06 -0.81
N GLU A 412 33.05 -16.77 -1.10
CA GLU A 412 33.46 -16.20 -2.39
C GLU A 412 35.00 -16.22 -2.55
N GLU A 413 35.74 -15.97 -1.47
CA GLU A 413 37.21 -15.93 -1.46
C GLU A 413 37.85 -17.32 -1.60
N THR A 414 37.25 -18.35 -1.02
CA THR A 414 37.77 -19.74 -1.10
C THR A 414 37.50 -20.41 -2.45
N GLY A 415 36.69 -19.80 -3.33
CA GLY A 415 36.37 -20.35 -4.65
C GLY A 415 35.48 -21.60 -4.61
N GLU A 416 34.92 -21.95 -3.46
CA GLU A 416 33.91 -23.01 -3.34
C GLU A 416 32.62 -22.55 -4.04
N THR A 417 32.56 -22.78 -5.34
CA THR A 417 31.35 -22.47 -6.11
C THR A 417 30.18 -23.30 -5.60
N VAL A 418 29.06 -22.61 -5.38
CA VAL A 418 27.76 -23.24 -5.17
C VAL A 418 27.50 -24.17 -6.35
N LYS A 419 27.61 -25.49 -6.11
CA LYS A 419 27.15 -26.48 -7.08
C LYS A 419 25.63 -26.33 -7.18
N VAL A 420 25.18 -25.57 -8.18
CA VAL A 420 23.80 -25.57 -8.62
C VAL A 420 23.52 -26.97 -9.14
N ALA A 421 22.48 -27.63 -8.63
CA ALA A 421 22.04 -28.91 -9.19
C ALA A 421 21.77 -28.71 -10.69
N ALA A 422 22.41 -29.55 -11.51
CA ALA A 422 22.33 -29.51 -12.97
C ALA A 422 20.87 -29.60 -13.45
#